data_AF-A0A925SSV7-F1
#
_entry.id   AF-A0A925SSV7-F1
#
_cell.length_a   1.000
_cell.length_b   1.000
_cell.length_c   1.000
_cell.angle_alpha   90.00
_cell.angle_beta   90.00
_cell.angle_gamma   90.00
#
_symmetry.space_group_name_H-M   'P 1'
#
loop_
_entity.id
_entity.type
_entity.pdbx_description
1 polymer ?
#
loop_
_entity_poly.entity_id
_entity_poly.type
_entity_poly.pdbx_seq_one_letter_code
_entity_poly.pdbx_strand_id
1 'polypeptide(L)' 'EQLIASIRTALFTLPDDVTAYPGHGPETTIGHEKRNNPYF' A
#
# COMPACT_ATOMS: atom_id res chain seq x y z
N GLU A 1 13.87 -7.19 2.41
CA GLU A 1 13.42 -7.49 1.03
C GLU A 1 12.04 -8.16 0.99
N GLN A 2 11.78 -9.20 1.79
CA GLN A 2 10.50 -9.95 1.78
C GLN A 2 9.25 -9.06 1.95
N LEU A 3 9.27 -8.09 2.87
CA LEU A 3 8.10 -7.22 3.12
C LEU A 3 7.71 -6.38 1.90
N ILE A 4 8.68 -5.69 1.28
CA ILE A 4 8.45 -4.85 0.10
C ILE A 4 7.96 -5.70 -1.07
N ALA A 5 8.55 -6.89 -1.26
CA ALA A 5 8.12 -7.82 -2.29
C ALA A 5 6.65 -8.24 -2.08
N SER A 6 6.29 -8.66 -0.87
CA SER A 6 4.90 -9.04 -0.55
C SER A 6 3.91 -7.90 -0.76
N ILE A 7 4.27 -6.66 -0.41
CA ILE A 7 3.39 -5.50 -0.62
C ILE A 7 3.17 -5.25 -2.11
N ARG A 8 4.23 -5.32 -2.93
CA ARG A 8 4.13 -5.12 -4.37
C ARG A 8 3.33 -6.22 -5.08
N THR A 9 3.49 -7.49 -4.67
CA THR A 9 2.83 -8.63 -5.33
C THR A 9 1.44 -8.94 -4.80
N ALA A 10 1.12 -8.55 -3.56
CA ALA A 10 -0.18 -8.84 -2.94
C ALA A 10 -1.08 -7.60 -2.84
N LEU A 11 -0.55 -6.44 -2.42
CA LEU A 11 -1.37 -5.26 -2.15
C LEU A 11 -1.42 -4.31 -3.34
N PHE A 12 -0.30 -4.08 -4.03
CA PHE A 12 -0.26 -3.13 -5.16
C PHE A 12 -0.91 -3.68 -6.44
N THR A 13 -1.34 -4.94 -6.45
CA THR A 13 -2.18 -5.52 -7.49
C THR A 13 -3.66 -5.12 -7.36
N LEU A 14 -4.04 -4.54 -6.23
CA LEU A 14 -5.39 -4.04 -6.00
C LEU A 14 -5.65 -2.70 -6.72
N PRO A 15 -6.92 -2.37 -7.02
CA PRO A 15 -7.32 -1.07 -7.56
C PRO A 15 -6.89 0.09 -6.66
N ASP A 16 -6.61 1.25 -7.27
CA ASP A 16 -6.06 2.42 -6.59
C ASP A 16 -7.01 3.09 -5.60
N ASP A 17 -8.32 2.89 -5.76
CA ASP A 17 -9.39 3.42 -4.91
C ASP A 17 -9.68 2.55 -3.67
N VAL A 18 -9.04 1.37 -3.57
CA VAL A 18 -9.17 0.52 -2.39
C VAL A 18 -8.59 1.22 -1.16
N THR A 19 -9.44 1.41 -0.15
CA THR A 19 -9.04 1.93 1.16
C THR A 19 -8.27 0.86 1.94
N ALA A 20 -7.11 1.24 2.47
CA ALA A 20 -6.31 0.41 3.35
C ALA A 20 -6.38 0.93 4.80
N TYR A 21 -6.70 0.04 5.73
CA TYR A 21 -6.77 0.34 7.17
C TYR A 21 -5.55 -0.27 7.87
N PRO A 22 -4.52 0.52 8.22
CA PRO A 22 -3.35 0.02 8.92
C PRO A 22 -3.67 -0.30 10.38
N GLY A 23 -2.81 -1.07 11.03
CA GLY A 23 -2.95 -1.33 12.48
C GLY A 23 -2.76 -0.09 13.36
N HIS A 24 -2.08 0.93 12.84
CA HIS A 24 -1.83 2.21 13.52
C HIS A 24 -1.88 3.38 12.51
N GLY A 25 -2.36 4.53 12.96
CA GLY A 25 -2.49 5.72 12.13
C GLY A 25 -3.82 5.80 11.37
N PRO A 26 -3.97 6.81 10.51
CA PRO A 26 -5.19 6.99 9.70
C PRO A 26 -5.26 5.99 8.55
N GLU A 27 -6.46 5.81 7.99
CA GLU A 27 -6.61 5.09 6.72
C GLU A 27 -5.92 5.80 5.54
N THR A 28 -5.63 5.03 4.49
CA THR A 28 -5.03 5.49 3.23
C THR A 28 -5.68 4.77 2.05
N THR A 29 -5.21 4.95 0.82
CA THR A 29 -5.59 4.12 -0.33
C THR A 29 -4.37 3.48 -0.99
N ILE A 30 -4.58 2.35 -1.68
CA ILE A 30 -3.52 1.67 -2.44
C ILE A 30 -2.85 2.64 -3.44
N GLY A 31 -3.64 3.46 -4.13
CA GLY A 31 -3.11 4.47 -5.05
C GLY A 31 -2.31 5.57 -4.36
N HIS A 32 -2.71 6.00 -3.16
CA HIS A 32 -1.95 6.99 -2.39
C HIS A 32 -0.57 6.45 -2.00
N GLU A 33 -0.50 5.22 -1.49
CA GLU A 33 0.76 4.59 -1.10
C GLU A 33 1.69 4.38 -2.30
N LYS A 34 1.18 3.92 -3.45
CA LYS A 34 1.97 3.76 -4.68
C LYS A 34 2.66 5.04 -5.14
N ARG A 35 2.06 6.21 -4.90
CA ARG A 35 2.54 7.50 -5.42
C ARG A 35 3.41 8.28 -4.44
N ASN A 36 3.17 8.13 -3.13
CA ASN A 36 3.71 9.04 -2.13
C ASN A 36 4.61 8.37 -1.10
N ASN A 37 4.53 7.05 -0.95
CA ASN A 37 5.30 6.36 0.09
C ASN A 37 6.76 6.18 -0.37
N PRO A 38 7.76 6.70 0.38
CA PRO A 38 9.15 6.75 -0.06
C PRO A 38 9.84 5.38 -0.11
N TYR A 39 9.20 4.33 0.40
CA TYR A 39 9.74 2.97 0.39
C TYR A 39 9.41 2.19 -0.89
N PHE A 40 8.50 2.70 -1.74
CA PHE A 40 8.04 2.02 -2.95
C PHE A 40 8.32 2.82 -4.21
#